data_AF-A0A519L2S3-F1
#
_entry.id   AF-A0A519L2S3-F1
#
_cell.length_a   1.000
_cell.length_b   1.000
_cell.length_c   1.000
_cell.angle_alpha   90.00
_cell.angle_beta   90.00
_cell.angle_gamma   90.00
#
_symmetry.space_group_name_H-M   'P 1'
#
loop_
_entity.id
_entity.type
_entity.pdbx_description
1 polymer ?
#
loop_
_entity_poly.entity_id
_entity_poly.type
_entity_poly.pdbx_seq_one_letter_code
_entity_poly.pdbx_strand_id
1 'polypeptide(L)'
;GGNGVAIADDATNPSNKAGRGFSHYFGLNDLITTDRPAIYDTGLKLNSPHGFTAGESMTFRFTGPTGAKIRDIEVSVPPGGTVDDLVKALNDSATGVGRYGTFVLGADGVLTFNGSGNPAPTMSVLGDRTTQVPSGISVTEMFGIGAGVRASRADGFALRTDIRQSPSKLALAQLNLSAAAGTPALSTGDGRGALALADAGERTANFQAAGDSTGGPLSVSRYASELAGDIGGKATASKNRKDSSSALYAEATARQTSHEGVNLDEELVLMTTYQQAFNASARLIQAAKDMYDTLLGMA
;
A
#
# COMPACT_ATOMS: atom_id res chain seq x y z
N GLY A 1 -24.05 -8.90 -39.27
CA GLY A 1 -22.64 -8.66 -38.98
C GLY A 1 -21.89 -9.96 -39.21
N GLY A 2 -21.02 -10.02 -40.21
CA GLY A 2 -20.34 -11.25 -40.63
C GLY A 2 -18.85 -11.34 -40.26
N ASN A 3 -18.31 -10.35 -39.55
CA ASN A 3 -16.86 -10.19 -39.38
C ASN A 3 -16.39 -10.37 -37.92
N GLY A 4 -17.17 -11.04 -37.08
CA GLY A 4 -16.80 -11.32 -35.69
C GLY A 4 -16.05 -12.65 -35.57
N VAL A 5 -14.93 -12.65 -34.87
CA VAL A 5 -14.25 -13.89 -34.47
C VAL A 5 -14.71 -14.21 -33.05
N ALA A 6 -15.29 -15.40 -32.86
CA ALA A 6 -15.59 -15.93 -31.54
C ALA A 6 -14.56 -17.01 -31.20
N ILE A 7 -14.00 -16.93 -30.01
CA ILE A 7 -12.99 -17.86 -29.51
C ILE A 7 -13.60 -18.58 -28.31
N ALA A 8 -13.57 -19.90 -28.35
CA ALA A 8 -13.98 -20.74 -27.24
C ALA A 8 -12.85 -21.74 -26.96
N ASP A 9 -12.49 -21.88 -25.68
CA ASP A 9 -11.58 -22.93 -25.24
C ASP A 9 -12.33 -24.26 -25.18
N ASP A 10 -11.61 -25.36 -25.44
CA ASP A 10 -12.15 -26.71 -25.28
C ASP A 10 -12.51 -26.96 -23.80
N ALA A 11 -13.70 -27.51 -23.56
CA ALA A 11 -14.20 -27.71 -22.20
C ALA A 11 -13.44 -28.79 -21.42
N THR A 12 -12.75 -29.70 -22.11
CA THR A 12 -12.03 -30.84 -21.51
C THR A 12 -10.52 -30.65 -21.48
N ASN A 13 -9.97 -29.85 -22.39
CA ASN A 13 -8.56 -29.53 -22.49
C ASN A 13 -8.33 -28.05 -22.83
N PRO A 14 -8.73 -27.12 -21.95
CA PRO A 14 -8.59 -25.70 -22.21
C PRO A 14 -7.11 -25.31 -22.27
N SER A 15 -6.76 -24.37 -23.15
CA SER A 15 -5.42 -23.77 -23.17
C SER A 15 -5.26 -22.88 -21.93
N ASN A 16 -4.85 -23.46 -20.81
CA ASN A 16 -4.86 -22.78 -19.52
C ASN A 16 -3.44 -22.61 -18.96
N LYS A 17 -3.05 -21.36 -18.69
CA LYS A 17 -1.86 -21.03 -17.90
C LYS A 17 -2.28 -20.20 -16.70
N ALA A 18 -2.15 -20.77 -15.49
CA ALA A 18 -2.53 -20.12 -14.22
C ALA A 18 -3.97 -19.58 -14.20
N GLY A 19 -4.93 -20.37 -14.69
CA GLY A 19 -6.35 -19.99 -14.77
C GLY A 19 -6.73 -19.20 -16.03
N ARG A 20 -5.81 -18.95 -16.96
CA ARG A 20 -6.01 -18.03 -18.09
C ARG A 20 -5.99 -18.73 -19.44
N GLY A 21 -7.08 -18.54 -20.18
CA GLY A 21 -7.32 -19.03 -21.53
C GLY A 21 -6.52 -18.29 -22.61
N PHE A 22 -6.58 -18.79 -23.85
CA PHE A 22 -5.95 -18.16 -25.01
C PHE A 22 -6.40 -16.71 -25.20
N SER A 23 -7.71 -16.45 -25.11
CA SER A 23 -8.28 -15.12 -25.31
C SER A 23 -7.79 -14.10 -24.29
N HIS A 24 -7.52 -14.53 -23.06
CA HIS A 24 -6.98 -13.67 -22.01
C HIS A 24 -5.49 -13.36 -22.23
N TYR A 25 -4.70 -14.33 -22.72
CA TYR A 25 -3.28 -14.11 -22.98
C TYR A 25 -3.04 -13.07 -24.10
N PHE A 26 -3.90 -13.09 -25.12
CA PHE A 26 -3.81 -12.17 -26.27
C PHE A 26 -4.71 -10.93 -26.15
N GLY A 27 -5.41 -10.76 -25.03
CA GLY A 27 -6.32 -9.63 -24.78
C GLY A 27 -7.46 -9.50 -25.79
N LEU A 28 -7.90 -10.61 -26.39
CA LEU A 28 -8.85 -10.61 -27.52
C LEU A 28 -10.28 -10.25 -27.11
N ASN A 29 -10.60 -10.40 -25.83
CA ASN A 29 -11.92 -10.12 -25.25
C ASN A 29 -11.84 -9.17 -24.03
N ASP A 30 -10.76 -8.43 -23.87
CA ASP A 30 -10.56 -7.59 -22.70
C ASP A 30 -11.48 -6.37 -22.76
N LEU A 31 -12.39 -6.26 -21.79
CA LEU A 31 -13.20 -5.05 -21.58
C LEU A 31 -12.37 -3.98 -20.86
N ILE A 32 -11.57 -4.42 -19.89
CA ILE A 32 -10.65 -3.59 -19.12
C ILE A 32 -9.24 -3.87 -19.64
N THR A 33 -8.57 -2.84 -20.11
CA THR A 33 -7.21 -2.87 -20.65
C THR A 33 -6.24 -2.19 -19.69
N THR A 34 -4.98 -2.57 -19.74
CA THR A 34 -3.90 -1.94 -18.98
C THR A 34 -2.64 -1.86 -19.83
N ASP A 35 -1.86 -0.80 -19.66
CA ASP A 35 -0.53 -0.62 -20.27
C ASP A 35 0.60 -1.18 -19.38
N ARG A 36 0.27 -1.58 -18.15
CA ARG A 36 1.21 -2.15 -17.18
C ARG A 36 0.80 -3.58 -16.77
N PRO A 37 1.74 -4.42 -16.31
CA PRO A 37 1.43 -5.71 -15.73
C PRO A 37 0.42 -5.61 -14.58
N ALA A 38 -0.80 -6.09 -14.81
CA ALA A 38 -1.87 -6.13 -13.82
C ALA A 38 -1.89 -7.44 -13.00
N ILE A 39 -1.33 -8.50 -13.58
CA ILE A 39 -1.50 -9.88 -13.11
C ILE A 39 -0.13 -10.50 -12.89
N TYR A 40 0.08 -11.03 -11.69
CA TYR A 40 1.38 -11.57 -11.25
C TYR A 40 1.42 -13.10 -11.18
N ASP A 41 0.32 -13.78 -11.50
CA ASP A 41 0.34 -15.23 -11.71
C ASP A 41 0.99 -15.50 -13.06
N THR A 42 2.31 -15.38 -13.14
CA THR A 42 3.05 -15.43 -14.41
C THR A 42 2.95 -16.80 -15.10
N GLY A 43 2.59 -17.84 -14.34
CA GLY A 43 2.65 -19.24 -14.73
C GLY A 43 4.07 -19.71 -15.07
N LEU A 44 5.10 -18.95 -14.69
CA LEU A 44 6.49 -19.37 -14.80
C LEU A 44 6.80 -20.38 -13.71
N LYS A 45 7.59 -21.40 -14.06
CA LYS A 45 8.14 -22.41 -13.16
C LYS A 45 9.62 -22.13 -12.93
N LEU A 46 10.23 -22.78 -11.95
CA LEU A 46 11.67 -22.63 -11.65
C LEU A 46 12.57 -22.84 -12.88
N ASN A 47 12.27 -23.83 -13.72
CA ASN A 47 13.02 -24.11 -14.95
C ASN A 47 12.66 -23.19 -16.14
N SER A 48 11.72 -22.25 -15.98
CA SER A 48 11.33 -21.36 -17.06
C SER A 48 12.41 -20.30 -17.30
N PRO A 49 12.68 -19.92 -18.56
CA PRO A 49 13.55 -18.79 -18.85
C PRO A 49 12.89 -17.50 -18.34
N HIS A 50 13.65 -16.65 -17.64
CA HIS A 50 13.15 -15.38 -17.13
C HIS A 50 13.33 -14.22 -18.13
N GLY A 51 14.32 -14.29 -19.03
CA GLY A 51 14.55 -13.31 -20.10
C GLY A 51 15.11 -11.96 -19.65
N PHE A 52 15.73 -11.88 -18.47
CA PHE A 52 16.39 -10.66 -17.95
C PHE A 52 17.87 -10.70 -18.27
N THR A 53 18.49 -9.55 -18.48
CA THR A 53 19.91 -9.47 -18.79
C THR A 53 20.76 -9.70 -17.53
N ALA A 54 21.69 -10.65 -17.59
CA ALA A 54 22.59 -10.93 -16.47
C ALA A 54 23.44 -9.68 -16.13
N GLY A 55 23.60 -9.41 -14.84
CA GLY A 55 24.35 -8.26 -14.32
C GLY A 55 23.52 -6.97 -14.13
N GLU A 56 22.30 -6.89 -14.67
CA GLU A 56 21.36 -5.83 -14.29
C GLU A 56 20.92 -6.01 -12.83
N SER A 57 20.56 -4.92 -12.15
CA SER A 57 20.31 -4.95 -10.72
C SER A 57 18.99 -4.31 -10.29
N MET A 58 18.51 -4.79 -9.14
CA MET A 58 17.37 -4.27 -8.41
C MET A 58 17.78 -4.00 -6.96
N THR A 59 17.25 -2.95 -6.36
CA THR A 59 17.58 -2.53 -5.00
C THR A 59 16.37 -2.62 -4.09
N PHE A 60 16.50 -3.39 -3.01
CA PHE A 60 15.49 -3.53 -1.96
C PHE A 60 15.89 -2.75 -0.72
N ARG A 61 14.91 -2.11 -0.08
CA ARG A 61 15.07 -1.47 1.22
C ARG A 61 14.31 -2.26 2.27
N PHE A 62 15.02 -2.65 3.32
CA PHE A 62 14.46 -3.27 4.51
C PHE A 62 14.28 -2.22 5.61
N THR A 63 13.08 -2.18 6.16
CA THR A 63 12.71 -1.29 7.26
C THR A 63 12.25 -2.10 8.46
N GLY A 64 12.61 -1.61 9.64
CA GLY A 64 12.16 -2.18 10.90
C GLY A 64 10.71 -1.80 11.22
N PRO A 65 10.19 -2.29 12.35
CA PRO A 65 8.79 -2.10 12.76
C PRO A 65 8.44 -0.64 13.01
N THR A 66 9.44 0.16 13.40
CA THR A 66 9.32 1.60 13.64
C THR A 66 9.46 2.43 12.36
N GLY A 67 9.61 1.78 11.21
CA GLY A 67 9.89 2.44 9.92
C GLY A 67 11.36 2.85 9.72
N ALA A 68 12.22 2.62 10.71
CA ALA A 68 13.65 2.90 10.58
C ALA A 68 14.30 2.01 9.50
N LYS A 69 15.14 2.60 8.65
CA LYS A 69 15.91 1.86 7.65
C LYS A 69 16.88 0.90 8.35
N ILE A 70 16.81 -0.38 8.00
CA ILE A 70 17.77 -1.41 8.41
C ILE A 70 18.91 -1.46 7.40
N ARG A 71 18.58 -1.71 6.12
CA ARG A 71 19.58 -1.88 5.06
C ARG A 71 18.97 -1.70 3.68
N ASP A 72 19.78 -1.21 2.75
CA ASP A 72 19.51 -1.30 1.31
C ASP A 72 20.40 -2.42 0.73
N ILE A 73 19.81 -3.32 -0.05
CA ILE A 73 20.47 -4.46 -0.68
C ILE A 73 20.26 -4.38 -2.18
N GLU A 74 21.35 -4.38 -2.91
CA GLU A 74 21.34 -4.48 -4.37
C GLU A 74 21.56 -5.93 -4.78
N VAL A 75 20.63 -6.50 -5.53
CA VAL A 75 20.70 -7.87 -6.05
C VAL A 75 20.84 -7.78 -7.56
N SER A 76 21.85 -8.46 -8.09
CA SER A 76 22.09 -8.56 -9.53
C SER A 76 21.42 -9.80 -10.11
N VAL A 77 20.92 -9.71 -11.34
CA VAL A 77 20.41 -10.85 -12.11
C VAL A 77 21.57 -11.81 -12.38
N PRO A 78 21.47 -13.09 -11.97
CA PRO A 78 22.56 -14.05 -12.10
C PRO A 78 22.73 -14.54 -13.55
N PRO A 79 23.91 -15.07 -13.91
CA PRO A 79 24.04 -15.88 -15.12
C PRO A 79 23.27 -17.20 -14.95
N GLY A 80 22.65 -17.71 -16.02
CA GLY A 80 21.89 -18.98 -16.02
C GLY A 80 20.53 -18.87 -16.71
N GLY A 81 19.88 -17.71 -16.60
CA GLY A 81 18.70 -17.35 -17.39
C GLY A 81 17.39 -17.99 -16.93
N THR A 82 17.38 -18.82 -15.87
CA THR A 82 16.16 -19.48 -15.36
C THR A 82 15.63 -18.83 -14.09
N VAL A 83 14.32 -18.91 -13.87
CA VAL A 83 13.69 -18.37 -12.65
C VAL A 83 14.30 -18.97 -11.38
N ASP A 84 14.75 -20.23 -11.42
CA ASP A 84 15.48 -20.87 -10.31
C ASP A 84 16.76 -20.12 -9.95
N ASP A 85 17.55 -19.73 -10.96
CA ASP A 85 18.76 -18.95 -10.75
C ASP A 85 18.43 -17.60 -10.10
N LEU A 86 17.42 -16.91 -10.63
CA LEU A 86 16.97 -15.62 -10.10
C LEU A 86 16.50 -15.72 -8.64
N VAL A 87 15.68 -16.72 -8.31
CA VAL A 87 15.20 -16.94 -6.93
C VAL A 87 16.35 -17.30 -5.99
N LYS A 88 17.34 -18.09 -6.45
CA LYS A 88 18.55 -18.37 -5.66
C LYS A 88 19.37 -17.11 -5.41
N ALA A 89 19.57 -16.26 -6.42
CA ALA A 89 20.28 -14.99 -6.27
C ALA A 89 19.56 -14.04 -5.32
N LEU A 90 18.22 -13.94 -5.42
CA LEU A 90 17.40 -13.18 -4.49
C LEU A 90 17.55 -13.71 -3.06
N ASN A 91 17.55 -15.04 -2.87
CA ASN A 91 17.62 -15.67 -1.55
C ASN A 91 19.03 -15.86 -1.00
N ASP A 92 20.06 -15.43 -1.72
CA ASP A 92 21.44 -15.57 -1.27
C ASP A 92 21.67 -14.81 0.05
N SER A 93 22.39 -15.43 0.98
CA SER A 93 22.60 -14.87 2.33
C SER A 93 23.75 -13.85 2.42
N ALA A 94 24.59 -13.76 1.40
CA ALA A 94 25.73 -12.85 1.35
C ALA A 94 25.46 -11.62 0.46
N THR A 95 24.81 -11.85 -0.67
CA THR A 95 24.59 -10.87 -1.75
C THR A 95 23.10 -10.58 -1.99
N GLY A 96 22.21 -11.45 -1.51
CA GLY A 96 20.76 -11.33 -1.65
C GLY A 96 20.06 -10.89 -0.35
N VAL A 97 18.75 -11.17 -0.29
CA VAL A 97 17.87 -10.85 0.82
C VAL A 97 17.79 -11.96 1.87
N GLY A 98 18.53 -13.07 1.71
CA GLY A 98 18.39 -14.30 2.50
C GLY A 98 18.52 -14.13 4.02
N ARG A 99 19.15 -13.06 4.50
CA ARG A 99 19.25 -12.73 5.94
C ARG A 99 17.99 -12.10 6.52
N TYR A 100 17.14 -11.53 5.67
CA TYR A 100 15.95 -10.77 6.05
C TYR A 100 14.66 -11.50 5.69
N GLY A 101 14.74 -12.54 4.87
CA GLY A 101 13.61 -13.38 4.51
C GLY A 101 13.92 -14.23 3.29
N THR A 102 12.87 -14.81 2.72
CA THR A 102 12.97 -15.68 1.54
C THR A 102 11.87 -15.37 0.54
N PHE A 103 12.22 -15.34 -0.73
CA PHE A 103 11.30 -15.36 -1.85
C PHE A 103 10.89 -16.80 -2.18
N VAL A 104 9.59 -17.01 -2.31
CA VAL A 104 9.00 -18.29 -2.69
C VAL A 104 8.19 -18.10 -3.96
N LEU A 105 8.44 -18.96 -4.96
CA LEU A 105 7.64 -19.01 -6.18
C LEU A 105 6.48 -20.00 -5.99
N GLY A 106 5.25 -19.51 -6.11
CA GLY A 106 4.04 -20.32 -6.11
C GLY A 106 3.89 -21.16 -7.39
N ALA A 107 3.00 -22.16 -7.35
CA ALA A 107 2.70 -23.01 -8.51
C ALA A 107 2.04 -22.24 -9.67
N ASP A 108 1.42 -21.11 -9.35
CA ASP A 108 0.83 -20.12 -10.24
C ASP A 108 1.86 -19.11 -10.80
N GLY A 109 3.11 -19.18 -10.37
CA GLY A 109 4.20 -18.29 -10.80
C GLY A 109 4.23 -16.96 -10.06
N VAL A 110 3.50 -16.83 -8.93
CA VAL A 110 3.56 -15.67 -8.05
C VAL A 110 4.82 -15.72 -7.20
N LEU A 111 5.57 -14.63 -7.14
CA LEU A 111 6.72 -14.52 -6.26
C LEU A 111 6.35 -13.74 -4.99
N THR A 112 6.46 -14.40 -3.83
CA THR A 112 6.11 -13.84 -2.52
C THR A 112 7.33 -13.76 -1.62
N PHE A 113 7.55 -12.62 -0.97
CA PHE A 113 8.59 -12.45 0.04
C PHE A 113 8.04 -12.75 1.44
N ASN A 114 8.69 -13.67 2.14
CA ASN A 114 8.41 -14.02 3.53
C ASN A 114 9.56 -13.52 4.41
N GLY A 115 9.31 -12.45 5.18
CA GLY A 115 10.30 -11.89 6.09
C GLY A 115 10.64 -12.84 7.24
N SER A 116 11.92 -12.91 7.60
CA SER A 116 12.43 -13.70 8.72
C SER A 116 12.65 -12.84 9.96
N GLY A 117 12.26 -13.36 11.13
CA GLY A 117 12.45 -12.70 12.42
C GLY A 117 11.13 -12.34 13.11
N ASN A 118 11.22 -11.84 14.35
CA ASN A 118 10.07 -11.38 15.12
C ASN A 118 10.41 -10.08 15.86
N PRO A 119 9.84 -8.93 15.46
CA PRO A 119 8.99 -8.72 14.27
C PRO A 119 9.78 -8.82 12.96
N ALA A 120 9.14 -9.33 11.91
CA ALA A 120 9.75 -9.44 10.58
C ALA A 120 9.97 -8.06 9.94
N PRO A 121 11.07 -7.85 9.19
CA PRO A 121 11.31 -6.60 8.49
C PRO A 121 10.34 -6.43 7.31
N THR A 122 9.97 -5.19 7.01
CA THR A 122 9.20 -4.85 5.81
C THR A 122 10.15 -4.57 4.65
N MET A 123 9.79 -5.07 3.46
CA MET A 123 10.58 -4.89 2.24
C MET A 123 9.86 -3.93 1.29
N SER A 124 10.63 -3.00 0.73
CA SER A 124 10.20 -2.11 -0.35
C SER A 124 11.21 -2.13 -1.50
N VAL A 125 10.74 -1.85 -2.71
CA VAL A 125 11.61 -1.67 -3.87
C VAL A 125 12.04 -0.22 -3.94
N LEU A 126 13.36 0.03 -3.88
CA LEU A 126 13.92 1.38 -4.01
C LEU A 126 14.20 1.74 -5.47
N GLY A 127 14.56 0.75 -6.28
CA GLY A 127 14.77 0.92 -7.71
C GLY A 127 15.00 -0.41 -8.39
N ASP A 128 14.67 -0.47 -9.68
CA ASP A 128 14.86 -1.65 -10.51
C ASP A 128 15.32 -1.18 -11.89
N ARG A 129 16.50 -1.64 -12.33
CA ARG A 129 17.09 -1.32 -13.63
C ARG A 129 17.14 -2.53 -14.54
N THR A 130 16.45 -3.60 -14.16
CA THR A 130 16.36 -4.80 -15.00
C THR A 130 15.39 -4.57 -16.14
N THR A 131 15.68 -5.21 -17.27
CA THR A 131 14.84 -5.17 -18.46
C THR A 131 14.65 -6.59 -18.95
N GLN A 132 13.40 -7.03 -19.03
CA GLN A 132 13.09 -8.29 -19.69
C GLN A 132 13.12 -8.11 -21.21
N VAL A 133 13.80 -8.99 -21.91
CA VAL A 133 13.69 -9.13 -23.37
C VAL A 133 12.71 -10.27 -23.66
N PRO A 134 11.63 -10.04 -24.44
CA PRO A 134 11.36 -8.89 -25.30
C PRO A 134 10.40 -7.81 -24.74
N SER A 135 9.83 -8.00 -23.56
CA SER A 135 8.68 -7.19 -23.10
C SER A 135 9.03 -5.80 -22.56
N GLY A 136 10.29 -5.54 -22.20
CA GLY A 136 10.78 -4.27 -21.66
C GLY A 136 10.41 -3.98 -20.20
N ILE A 137 9.69 -4.88 -19.52
CA ILE A 137 9.32 -4.69 -18.10
C ILE A 137 10.43 -5.16 -17.16
N SER A 138 10.46 -4.60 -15.95
CA SER A 138 11.45 -4.97 -14.94
C SER A 138 11.05 -6.23 -14.15
N VAL A 139 11.99 -6.82 -13.41
CA VAL A 139 11.74 -7.99 -12.53
C VAL A 139 10.64 -7.67 -11.53
N THR A 140 10.73 -6.51 -10.87
CA THR A 140 9.78 -6.10 -9.84
C THR A 140 8.39 -5.84 -10.44
N GLU A 141 8.30 -5.29 -11.65
CA GLU A 141 7.03 -5.15 -12.39
C GLU A 141 6.45 -6.49 -12.83
N MET A 142 7.27 -7.40 -13.35
CA MET A 142 6.81 -8.70 -13.84
C MET A 142 6.23 -9.58 -12.74
N PHE A 143 6.92 -9.66 -11.60
CA PHE A 143 6.49 -10.49 -10.46
C PHE A 143 5.67 -9.73 -9.42
N GLY A 144 5.48 -8.42 -9.59
CA GLY A 144 4.79 -7.56 -8.64
C GLY A 144 5.50 -7.52 -7.29
N ILE A 145 6.81 -7.31 -7.28
CA ILE A 145 7.58 -7.29 -6.03
C ILE A 145 7.43 -5.92 -5.37
N GLY A 146 7.00 -5.91 -4.11
CA GLY A 146 6.83 -4.70 -3.31
C GLY A 146 5.46 -4.04 -3.46
N ALA A 147 4.97 -3.47 -2.36
CA ALA A 147 3.64 -2.88 -2.30
C ALA A 147 3.46 -1.68 -3.25
N GLY A 148 4.51 -0.88 -3.46
CA GLY A 148 4.46 0.29 -4.35
C GLY A 148 4.15 -0.09 -5.80
N VAL A 149 4.83 -1.11 -6.34
CA VAL A 149 4.61 -1.63 -7.70
C VAL A 149 3.18 -2.16 -7.86
N ARG A 150 2.68 -2.87 -6.85
CA ARG A 150 1.32 -3.40 -6.84
C ARG A 150 0.25 -2.31 -6.70
N ALA A 151 0.57 -1.19 -6.05
CA ALA A 151 -0.33 -0.05 -5.95
C ALA A 151 -0.40 0.72 -7.27
N SER A 152 0.75 0.99 -7.91
CA SER A 152 0.81 1.74 -9.18
C SER A 152 0.14 1.05 -10.36
N ARG A 153 -0.17 -0.26 -10.27
CA ARG A 153 -0.97 -0.96 -11.29
C ARG A 153 -2.41 -0.45 -11.35
N ALA A 154 -2.96 0.05 -10.23
CA ALA A 154 -4.33 0.55 -10.19
C ALA A 154 -4.52 1.74 -11.14
N ASP A 155 -3.46 2.51 -11.37
CA ASP A 155 -3.48 3.67 -12.28
C ASP A 155 -3.52 3.27 -13.76
N GLY A 156 -3.16 2.03 -14.11
CA GLY A 156 -3.05 1.56 -15.49
C GLY A 156 -4.36 1.02 -16.08
N PHE A 157 -5.37 0.74 -15.25
CA PHE A 157 -6.61 0.16 -15.75
C PHE A 157 -7.52 1.19 -16.42
N ALA A 158 -7.95 0.88 -17.64
CA ALA A 158 -8.92 1.67 -18.38
C ALA A 158 -9.96 0.78 -19.04
N LEU A 159 -11.21 1.26 -19.09
CA LEU A 159 -12.24 0.69 -19.95
C LEU A 159 -11.89 1.01 -21.41
N ARG A 160 -12.03 0.00 -22.27
CA ARG A 160 -11.97 0.17 -23.73
C ARG A 160 -12.72 1.40 -24.21
N THR A 161 -12.00 2.29 -24.90
CA THR A 161 -12.50 3.62 -25.25
C THR A 161 -13.67 3.58 -26.22
N ASP A 162 -13.69 2.61 -27.14
CA ASP A 162 -14.78 2.39 -28.09
C ASP A 162 -16.08 1.98 -27.41
N ILE A 163 -16.01 1.11 -26.38
CA ILE A 163 -17.15 0.69 -25.57
C ILE A 163 -17.59 1.82 -24.63
N ARG A 164 -16.64 2.55 -24.03
CA ARG A 164 -16.95 3.72 -23.19
C ARG A 164 -17.71 4.81 -23.95
N GLN A 165 -17.31 5.08 -25.20
CA GLN A 165 -17.97 6.07 -26.06
C GLN A 165 -19.28 5.54 -26.67
N SER A 166 -19.40 4.23 -26.86
CA SER A 166 -20.57 3.61 -27.47
C SER A 166 -20.87 2.25 -26.83
N PRO A 167 -21.63 2.22 -25.73
CA PRO A 167 -21.93 0.97 -25.01
C PRO A 167 -22.64 -0.08 -25.88
N SER A 168 -23.35 0.34 -26.93
CA SER A 168 -23.98 -0.55 -27.91
C SER A 168 -23.00 -1.41 -28.72
N LYS A 169 -21.69 -1.10 -28.69
CA LYS A 169 -20.64 -1.91 -29.31
C LYS A 169 -20.23 -3.13 -28.48
N LEU A 170 -20.66 -3.22 -27.22
CA LEU A 170 -20.40 -4.38 -26.39
C LEU A 170 -21.24 -5.57 -26.90
N ALA A 171 -20.57 -6.65 -27.31
CA ALA A 171 -21.23 -7.89 -27.69
C ALA A 171 -21.72 -8.63 -26.44
N LEU A 172 -23.02 -8.90 -26.37
CA LEU A 172 -23.66 -9.57 -25.22
C LEU A 172 -24.11 -11.01 -25.52
N ALA A 173 -24.04 -11.42 -26.80
CA ALA A 173 -24.39 -12.78 -27.20
C ALA A 173 -23.26 -13.75 -26.86
N GLN A 174 -23.61 -14.96 -26.40
CA GLN A 174 -22.64 -16.01 -26.10
C GLN A 174 -22.67 -17.08 -27.20
N LEU A 175 -21.50 -17.45 -27.73
CA LEU A 175 -21.42 -18.49 -28.76
C LEU A 175 -21.98 -19.82 -28.24
N ASN A 176 -22.96 -20.39 -28.93
CA ASN A 176 -23.48 -21.72 -28.66
C ASN A 176 -22.79 -22.76 -29.56
N LEU A 177 -21.82 -23.48 -29.01
CA LEU A 177 -21.10 -24.55 -29.73
C LEU A 177 -21.95 -25.81 -29.98
N SER A 178 -23.06 -25.97 -29.26
CA SER A 178 -23.99 -27.10 -29.41
C SER A 178 -25.08 -26.84 -30.45
N ALA A 179 -25.05 -25.68 -31.13
CA ALA A 179 -26.00 -25.35 -32.18
C ALA A 179 -25.85 -26.31 -33.37
N ALA A 180 -26.96 -26.85 -33.86
CA ALA A 180 -26.95 -27.73 -35.02
C ALA A 180 -26.50 -26.96 -36.27
N ALA A 181 -25.84 -27.65 -37.21
CA ALA A 181 -25.47 -27.07 -38.49
C ALA A 181 -26.69 -26.46 -39.20
N GLY A 182 -26.59 -25.21 -39.64
CA GLY A 182 -27.69 -24.45 -40.23
C GLY A 182 -28.54 -23.63 -39.25
N THR A 183 -28.31 -23.75 -37.93
CA THR A 183 -28.92 -22.86 -36.93
C THR A 183 -27.96 -21.72 -36.53
N PRO A 184 -28.46 -20.48 -36.30
CA PRO A 184 -27.61 -19.40 -35.82
C PRO A 184 -27.01 -19.72 -34.44
N ALA A 185 -25.69 -19.89 -34.37
CA ALA A 185 -24.96 -20.12 -33.12
C ALA A 185 -24.83 -18.86 -32.24
N LEU A 186 -25.11 -17.69 -32.83
CA LEU A 186 -25.22 -16.38 -32.20
C LEU A 186 -26.49 -15.71 -32.70
N SER A 187 -27.30 -15.18 -31.79
CA SER A 187 -28.57 -14.54 -32.11
C SER A 187 -28.61 -13.09 -31.64
N THR A 188 -29.25 -12.23 -32.42
CA THR A 188 -29.57 -10.86 -32.01
C THR A 188 -30.60 -10.90 -30.88
N GLY A 189 -30.25 -10.33 -29.73
CA GLY A 189 -31.09 -10.36 -28.52
C GLY A 189 -30.71 -11.44 -27.51
N ASP A 190 -29.65 -12.23 -27.75
CA ASP A 190 -29.09 -13.10 -26.72
C ASP A 190 -28.48 -12.26 -25.58
N GLY A 191 -29.14 -12.27 -24.42
CA GLY A 191 -28.74 -11.53 -23.22
C GLY A 191 -27.85 -12.32 -22.26
N ARG A 192 -27.45 -13.56 -22.57
CA ARG A 192 -26.69 -14.40 -21.64
C ARG A 192 -25.35 -13.78 -21.23
N GLY A 193 -24.66 -13.11 -22.13
CA GLY A 193 -23.42 -12.38 -21.81
C GLY A 193 -23.66 -11.15 -20.93
N ALA A 194 -24.81 -10.49 -21.06
CA ALA A 194 -25.19 -9.38 -20.16
C ALA A 194 -25.42 -9.89 -18.73
N LEU A 195 -26.10 -11.03 -18.58
CA LEU A 195 -26.26 -11.69 -17.29
C LEU A 195 -24.91 -12.12 -16.72
N ALA A 196 -24.05 -12.72 -17.55
CA ALA A 196 -22.72 -13.12 -17.12
C ALA A 196 -21.85 -11.93 -16.69
N LEU A 197 -21.99 -10.76 -17.32
CA LEU A 197 -21.32 -9.54 -16.92
C LEU A 197 -21.89 -8.98 -15.61
N ALA A 198 -23.21 -9.00 -15.43
CA ALA A 198 -23.85 -8.59 -14.18
C ALA A 198 -23.38 -9.47 -13.01
N ASP A 199 -23.28 -10.78 -13.23
CA ASP A 199 -22.81 -11.75 -12.23
C ASP A 199 -21.29 -11.74 -12.04
N ALA A 200 -20.53 -11.04 -12.90
CA ALA A 200 -19.08 -11.06 -12.84
C ALA A 200 -18.53 -10.48 -11.52
N GLY A 201 -19.24 -9.51 -10.93
CA GLY A 201 -18.89 -8.96 -9.61
C GLY A 201 -19.04 -9.95 -8.46
N GLU A 202 -19.94 -10.92 -8.60
CA GLU A 202 -20.25 -11.95 -7.60
C GLU A 202 -19.44 -13.23 -7.79
N ARG A 203 -18.76 -13.39 -8.93
CA ARG A 203 -17.88 -14.55 -9.15
C ARG A 203 -16.69 -14.50 -8.21
N THR A 204 -16.49 -15.59 -7.48
CA THR A 204 -15.32 -15.80 -6.64
C THR A 204 -14.06 -15.85 -7.48
N ALA A 205 -13.11 -14.99 -7.16
CA ALA A 205 -11.74 -15.02 -7.65
C ALA A 205 -10.76 -15.11 -6.47
N ASN A 206 -9.52 -15.54 -6.74
CA ASN A 206 -8.49 -15.56 -5.70
C ASN A 206 -7.82 -14.19 -5.61
N PHE A 207 -7.95 -13.51 -4.47
CA PHE A 207 -7.28 -12.25 -4.20
C PHE A 207 -6.00 -12.51 -3.43
N GLN A 208 -4.92 -11.84 -3.82
CA GLN A 208 -3.67 -11.88 -3.06
C GLN A 208 -3.80 -11.00 -1.81
N ALA A 209 -3.09 -11.36 -0.74
CA ALA A 209 -3.02 -10.56 0.47
C ALA A 209 -2.48 -9.15 0.14
N ALA A 210 -3.13 -8.12 0.69
CA ALA A 210 -2.77 -6.73 0.44
C ALA A 210 -3.27 -5.83 1.58
N GLY A 211 -2.39 -4.98 2.10
CA GLY A 211 -2.69 -4.20 3.30
C GLY A 211 -3.05 -5.13 4.47
N ASP A 212 -4.21 -4.89 5.07
CA ASP A 212 -4.74 -5.72 6.16
C ASP A 212 -5.64 -6.86 5.66
N SER A 213 -5.87 -6.97 4.36
CA SER A 213 -6.57 -8.12 3.78
C SER A 213 -5.63 -9.32 3.70
N THR A 214 -6.04 -10.43 4.30
CA THR A 214 -5.35 -11.72 4.23
C THR A 214 -5.41 -12.37 2.85
N GLY A 215 -6.20 -11.82 1.92
CA GLY A 215 -6.48 -12.42 0.62
C GLY A 215 -7.35 -13.67 0.74
N GLY A 216 -7.41 -14.44 -0.36
CA GLY A 216 -8.17 -15.68 -0.49
C GLY A 216 -9.33 -15.58 -1.49
N PRO A 217 -10.20 -16.61 -1.54
CA PRO A 217 -11.33 -16.67 -2.46
C PRO A 217 -12.42 -15.67 -2.06
N LEU A 218 -12.57 -14.60 -2.84
CA LEU A 218 -13.53 -13.51 -2.61
C LEU A 218 -14.18 -13.09 -3.94
N SER A 219 -15.42 -12.62 -3.89
CA SER A 219 -16.01 -11.89 -5.02
C SER A 219 -15.52 -10.45 -5.03
N VAL A 220 -15.59 -9.76 -6.17
CA VAL A 220 -15.22 -8.34 -6.27
C VAL A 220 -16.12 -7.50 -5.36
N SER A 221 -17.43 -7.79 -5.34
CA SER A 221 -18.40 -7.12 -4.45
C SER A 221 -18.06 -7.29 -2.97
N ARG A 222 -17.68 -8.51 -2.58
CA ARG A 222 -17.28 -8.81 -1.19
C ARG A 222 -15.98 -8.11 -0.83
N TYR A 223 -14.97 -8.18 -1.69
CA TYR A 223 -13.69 -7.50 -1.47
C TYR A 223 -13.87 -5.99 -1.30
N ALA A 224 -14.69 -5.36 -2.16
CA ALA A 224 -15.02 -3.94 -2.05
C ALA A 224 -15.73 -3.61 -0.73
N SER A 225 -16.63 -4.48 -0.26
CA SER A 225 -17.35 -4.29 1.00
C SER A 225 -16.43 -4.43 2.21
N GLU A 226 -15.54 -5.42 2.23
CA GLU A 226 -14.54 -5.61 3.29
C GLU A 226 -13.54 -4.43 3.32
N LEU A 227 -13.09 -3.96 2.16
CA LEU A 227 -12.22 -2.79 2.05
C LEU A 227 -12.90 -1.51 2.58
N ALA A 228 -14.17 -1.28 2.21
CA ALA A 228 -14.93 -0.14 2.71
C ALA A 228 -15.11 -0.20 4.24
N GLY A 229 -15.37 -1.39 4.79
CA GLY A 229 -15.45 -1.62 6.23
C GLY A 229 -14.14 -1.34 6.96
N ASP A 230 -13.02 -1.82 6.43
CA ASP A 230 -11.69 -1.58 6.97
C ASP A 230 -11.32 -0.08 6.97
N ILE A 231 -11.56 0.61 5.85
CA ILE A 231 -11.35 2.07 5.75
C ILE A 231 -12.21 2.80 6.79
N GLY A 232 -13.49 2.43 6.93
CA GLY A 232 -14.39 3.00 7.93
C GLY A 232 -13.92 2.78 9.38
N GLY A 233 -13.44 1.57 9.67
CA GLY A 233 -12.86 1.21 10.98
C GLY A 233 -11.62 2.03 11.31
N LYS A 234 -10.68 2.14 10.37
CA LYS A 234 -9.46 2.95 10.51
C LYS A 234 -9.74 4.43 10.65
N ALA A 235 -10.70 4.96 9.88
CA ALA A 235 -11.13 6.35 9.99
C ALA A 235 -11.71 6.64 11.38
N THR A 236 -12.55 5.74 11.91
CA THR A 236 -13.13 5.85 13.25
C THR A 236 -12.05 5.79 14.34
N ALA A 237 -11.13 4.82 14.26
CA ALA A 237 -10.03 4.71 15.20
C ALA A 237 -9.13 5.96 15.19
N SER A 238 -8.83 6.49 14.01
CA SER A 238 -8.02 7.71 13.85
C SER A 238 -8.73 8.95 14.39
N LYS A 239 -10.05 9.05 14.18
CA LYS A 239 -10.87 10.12 14.76
C LYS A 239 -10.85 10.07 16.29
N ASN A 240 -11.08 8.90 16.88
CA ASN A 240 -11.04 8.73 18.35
C ASN A 240 -9.67 9.11 18.91
N ARG A 241 -8.57 8.71 18.26
CA ARG A 241 -7.20 9.10 18.65
C ARG A 241 -6.99 10.61 18.59
N LYS A 242 -7.48 11.27 17.52
CA LYS A 242 -7.43 12.73 17.40
C LYS A 242 -8.19 13.40 18.54
N ASP A 243 -9.40 12.94 18.84
CA ASP A 243 -10.25 13.52 19.89
C ASP A 243 -9.60 13.36 21.27
N SER A 244 -9.06 12.17 21.59
CA SER A 244 -8.29 11.94 22.82
C SER A 244 -7.03 12.81 22.90
N SER A 245 -6.27 12.94 21.80
CA SER A 245 -5.08 13.79 21.76
C SER A 245 -5.43 15.27 21.92
N SER A 246 -6.57 15.72 21.39
CA SER A 246 -7.07 17.08 21.52
C SER A 246 -7.47 17.39 22.96
N ALA A 247 -8.15 16.45 23.63
CA ALA A 247 -8.49 16.58 25.04
C ALA A 247 -7.24 16.64 25.93
N LEU A 248 -6.26 15.78 25.68
CA LEU A 248 -4.98 15.80 26.40
C LEU A 248 -4.22 17.10 26.18
N TYR A 249 -4.20 17.62 24.95
CA TYR A 249 -3.58 18.90 24.63
C TYR A 249 -4.26 20.07 25.37
N ALA A 250 -5.60 20.09 25.41
CA ALA A 250 -6.35 21.12 26.12
C ALA A 250 -6.07 21.09 27.63
N GLU A 251 -6.06 19.90 28.24
CA GLU A 251 -5.72 19.72 29.66
C GLU A 251 -4.28 20.16 29.97
N ALA A 252 -3.31 19.74 29.14
CA ALA A 252 -1.91 20.14 29.31
C ALA A 252 -1.74 21.67 29.19
N THR A 253 -2.44 22.29 28.23
CA THR A 253 -2.45 23.75 28.06
C THR A 253 -3.08 24.45 29.25
N ALA A 254 -4.20 23.94 29.78
CA ALA A 254 -4.84 24.51 30.97
C ALA A 254 -3.93 24.44 32.21
N ARG A 255 -3.22 23.31 32.39
CA ARG A 255 -2.23 23.17 33.49
C ARG A 255 -1.04 24.10 33.32
N GLN A 256 -0.54 24.23 32.09
CA GLN A 256 0.54 25.17 31.80
C GLN A 256 0.11 26.60 32.15
N THR A 257 -1.06 27.04 31.65
CA THR A 257 -1.60 28.37 31.96
C THR A 257 -1.92 28.55 33.44
N SER A 258 -2.28 27.50 34.18
CA SER A 258 -2.48 27.59 35.64
C SER A 258 -1.18 27.77 36.41
N HIS A 259 -0.10 27.12 35.96
CA HIS A 259 1.23 27.24 36.58
C HIS A 259 1.98 28.52 36.17
N GLU A 260 1.88 28.92 34.90
CA GLU A 260 2.48 30.16 34.38
C GLU A 260 1.59 31.38 34.64
N GLY A 261 0.31 31.14 34.92
CA GLY A 261 -0.67 32.18 35.23
C GLY A 261 -0.40 32.76 36.60
N VAL A 262 -0.10 34.05 36.63
CA VAL A 262 0.05 34.81 37.87
C VAL A 262 -1.28 35.45 38.21
N ASN A 263 -1.74 35.32 39.44
CA ASN A 263 -2.94 36.01 39.89
C ASN A 263 -2.60 37.49 40.15
N LEU A 264 -3.03 38.38 39.26
CA LEU A 264 -2.75 39.82 39.34
C LEU A 264 -3.24 40.44 40.65
N ASP A 265 -4.32 39.93 41.24
CA ASP A 265 -4.82 40.43 42.53
C ASP A 265 -3.88 40.03 43.68
N GLU A 266 -3.31 38.83 43.64
CA GLU A 266 -2.34 38.35 44.61
C GLU A 266 -1.00 39.10 44.46
N GLU A 267 -0.56 39.32 43.22
CA GLU A 267 0.61 40.18 42.93
C GLU A 267 0.39 41.63 43.37
N LEU A 268 -0.81 42.20 43.21
CA LEU A 268 -1.13 43.56 43.67
C LEU A 268 -1.12 43.66 45.19
N VAL A 269 -1.64 42.66 45.90
CA VAL A 269 -1.60 42.59 47.37
C VAL A 269 -0.16 42.43 47.86
N LEU A 270 0.63 41.55 47.24
CA LEU A 270 2.04 41.38 47.54
C LEU A 270 2.82 42.67 47.28
N MET A 271 2.58 43.32 46.14
CA MET A 271 3.22 44.59 45.77
C MET A 271 2.88 45.69 46.79
N THR A 272 1.62 45.81 47.20
CA THR A 272 1.20 46.75 48.26
C THR A 272 1.88 46.44 49.59
N THR A 273 1.99 45.15 49.94
CA THR A 273 2.67 44.70 51.17
C THR A 273 4.17 45.02 51.12
N TYR A 274 4.84 44.77 49.99
CA TYR A 274 6.24 45.12 49.79
C TYR A 274 6.47 46.64 49.85
N GLN A 275 5.56 47.44 49.27
CA GLN A 275 5.61 48.89 49.39
C GLN A 275 5.46 49.38 50.84
N GLN A 276 4.53 48.80 51.59
CA GLN A 276 4.35 49.11 53.02
C GLN A 276 5.58 48.70 53.83
N ALA A 277 6.11 47.50 53.62
CA ALA A 277 7.32 47.00 54.28
C ALA A 277 8.55 47.85 53.93
N PHE A 278 8.69 48.31 52.69
CA PHE A 278 9.75 49.22 52.27
C PHE A 278 9.65 50.58 52.96
N ASN A 279 8.44 51.17 52.98
CA ASN A 279 8.21 52.43 53.69
C ASN A 279 8.45 52.31 55.20
N ALA A 280 8.06 51.18 55.82
CA ALA A 280 8.36 50.89 57.21
C ALA A 280 9.87 50.75 57.46
N SER A 281 10.58 50.04 56.59
CA SER A 281 12.04 49.87 56.65
C SER A 281 12.78 51.21 56.47
N ALA A 282 12.32 52.07 55.56
CA ALA A 282 12.87 53.42 55.37
C ALA A 282 12.70 54.29 56.63
N ARG A 283 11.55 54.20 57.31
CA ARG A 283 11.33 54.87 58.60
C ARG A 283 12.22 54.31 59.70
N LEU A 284 12.44 52.99 59.74
CA LEU A 284 13.37 52.37 60.69
C LEU A 284 14.82 52.82 60.46
N ILE A 285 15.26 52.93 59.19
CA ILE A 285 16.59 53.46 58.84
C ILE A 285 16.70 54.93 59.26
N GLN A 286 15.67 55.74 59.02
CA GLN A 286 15.66 57.13 59.46
C GLN A 286 15.73 57.25 60.98
N ALA A 287 14.95 56.46 61.72
CA ALA A 287 15.02 56.42 63.18
C ALA A 287 16.39 55.96 63.68
N ALA A 288 17.01 54.95 63.05
CA ALA A 288 18.36 54.50 63.38
C ALA A 288 19.40 55.58 63.09
N LYS A 289 19.28 56.32 61.98
CA LYS A 289 20.12 57.48 61.67
C LYS A 289 19.98 58.57 62.72
N ASP A 290 18.76 58.94 63.08
CA ASP A 290 18.50 59.94 64.11
C ASP A 290 19.09 59.49 65.48
N MET A 291 19.03 58.19 65.80
CA MET A 291 19.72 57.61 66.97
C MET A 291 21.25 57.68 66.87
N TYR A 292 21.84 57.45 65.70
CA TYR A 292 23.28 57.61 65.50
C TYR A 292 23.71 59.08 65.59
N ASP A 293 22.96 60.00 65.00
CA ASP A 293 23.25 61.44 65.03
C ASP A 293 23.15 61.99 66.46
N THR A 294 22.18 61.52 67.26
CA THR A 294 22.09 61.87 68.69
C THR A 294 23.24 61.31 69.52
N LEU A 295 23.69 60.07 69.28
CA LEU A 295 24.87 59.50 69.96
C LEU A 295 26.18 60.21 69.58
N LEU A 296 26.36 60.59 68.31
CA LEU A 296 27.55 61.29 67.84
C LEU A 296 27.57 62.78 68.23
N GLY A 297 26.40 63.43 68.33
CA GLY A 297 26.30 64.83 68.77
C GLY A 297 26.45 65.04 70.28
N MET A 298 26.54 63.96 71.06
CA MET A 298 26.83 63.99 72.51
C MET A 298 28.33 63.81 72.82
N ALA A 299 29.18 63.61 71.82
CA ALA A 299 30.65 63.63 71.92
C ALA A 299 31.21 65.00 71.50
#